data_AF-A0A925RUZ7-F1
#
_entry.id   AF-A0A925RUZ7-F1
#
_cell.length_a   1.000
_cell.length_b   1.000
_cell.length_c   1.000
_cell.angle_alpha   90.00
_cell.angle_beta   90.00
_cell.angle_gamma   90.00
#
_symmetry.space_group_name_H-M   'P 1'
#
loop_
_entity.id
_entity.type
_entity.pdbx_description
1 polymer ?
#
loop_
_entity_poly.entity_id
_entity_poly.type
_entity_poly.pdbx_seq_one_letter_code
_entity_poly.pdbx_strand_id
1 'polypeptide(L)'
;MHKYISDTAKYGDLTRGPRVVNKATKKEMKKILKEIQDGKFARQWIAENNKGAKKYQKMLKADMKHPIEKVGAKLRARMPWLEEAKA
;
A
#
# COMPACT_ATOMS: atom_id res chain seq x y z
N MET A 1 -15.97 8.03 10.76
CA MET A 1 -15.03 7.02 11.31
C MET A 1 -14.94 7.11 12.83
N HIS A 2 -14.49 8.24 13.41
CA HIS A 2 -14.34 8.36 14.88
C HIS A 2 -15.61 8.02 15.67
N LYS A 3 -16.80 8.38 15.19
CA LYS A 3 -18.08 8.05 15.85
C LYS A 3 -18.38 6.54 16.00
N TYR A 4 -17.67 5.67 15.28
CA TYR A 4 -17.91 4.22 15.23
C TYR A 4 -16.79 3.39 15.89
N ILE A 5 -15.88 4.03 16.63
CA ILE A 5 -14.78 3.36 17.35
C ILE A 5 -14.76 3.80 18.80
N SER A 6 -14.08 3.02 19.66
CA SER A 6 -13.94 3.33 21.08
C SER A 6 -13.14 4.61 21.33
N ASP A 7 -13.37 5.26 22.46
CA ASP A 7 -12.64 6.48 22.84
C ASP A 7 -11.13 6.25 22.96
N THR A 8 -10.72 5.06 23.39
CA THR A 8 -9.31 4.63 23.40
C THR A 8 -8.70 4.67 22.00
N ALA A 9 -9.43 4.16 20.99
CA ALA A 9 -8.96 4.17 19.61
C ALA A 9 -8.94 5.60 19.04
N LYS A 10 -9.92 6.44 19.36
CA LYS A 10 -9.93 7.87 18.97
C LYS A 10 -8.72 8.61 19.54
N TYR A 11 -8.46 8.46 20.84
CA TYR A 11 -7.32 9.07 21.49
C TYR A 11 -6.00 8.60 20.86
N GLY A 12 -5.90 7.30 20.60
CA GLY A 12 -4.80 6.70 19.86
C GLY A 12 -4.58 7.34 18.49
N ASP A 13 -5.62 7.42 17.66
CA ASP A 13 -5.54 8.03 16.32
C ASP A 13 -5.09 9.49 16.36
N LEU A 14 -5.74 10.33 17.19
CA LEU A 14 -5.44 11.76 17.28
C LEU A 14 -3.99 12.05 17.73
N THR A 15 -3.41 11.18 18.56
CA THR A 15 -2.09 11.41 19.16
C THR A 15 -0.96 10.61 18.50
N ARG A 16 -1.24 9.43 17.95
CA ARG A 16 -0.25 8.54 17.31
C ARG A 16 -0.31 8.60 15.79
N GLY A 17 -1.46 8.91 15.19
CA GLY A 17 -1.61 9.06 13.74
C GLY A 17 -0.60 10.04 13.13
N PRO A 18 -0.49 11.29 13.65
CA PRO A 18 0.48 12.27 13.15
C PRO A 18 1.95 11.91 13.39
N ARG A 19 2.25 10.94 14.28
CA ARG A 19 3.62 10.43 14.49
C ARG A 19 4.05 9.52 13.34
N VAL A 20 3.12 8.71 12.82
CA VAL A 20 3.35 7.79 11.70
C VAL A 20 3.25 8.52 10.36
N VAL A 21 2.14 9.22 10.12
CA VAL A 21 1.93 10.03 8.91
C VAL A 21 2.23 11.49 9.24
N ASN A 22 3.48 11.87 9.05
CA ASN A 22 4.00 13.15 9.53
C ASN A 22 4.39 14.10 8.38
N LYS A 23 5.00 15.24 8.71
CA LYS A 23 5.46 16.23 7.72
C LYS A 23 6.46 15.66 6.71
N ALA A 24 7.31 14.71 7.12
CA ALA A 24 8.25 14.05 6.22
C ALA A 24 7.51 13.16 5.20
N THR A 25 6.51 12.40 5.66
CA THR A 25 5.63 11.63 4.76
C THR A 25 4.96 12.53 3.72
N LYS A 26 4.40 13.68 4.17
CA LYS A 26 3.79 14.66 3.25
C LYS A 26 4.81 15.27 2.28
N LYS A 27 6.05 15.52 2.73
CA LYS A 27 7.13 16.01 1.86
C LYS A 27 7.48 14.99 0.78
N GLU A 28 7.55 13.71 1.14
CA GLU A 28 7.83 12.64 0.18
C GLU A 28 6.70 12.48 -0.84
N MET A 29 5.44 12.50 -0.38
CA MET A 29 4.27 12.50 -1.27
C MET A 29 4.30 13.64 -2.28
N LYS A 30 4.71 14.86 -1.88
CA LYS A 30 4.86 15.99 -2.80
C LYS A 30 5.98 15.78 -3.83
N LYS A 31 7.08 15.14 -3.46
CA LYS A 31 8.14 14.80 -4.41
C LYS A 31 7.65 13.77 -5.42
N ILE A 32 7.00 12.71 -4.96
CA ILE A 32 6.42 11.67 -5.83
C ILE A 32 5.45 12.33 -6.82
N LEU A 33 4.58 13.22 -6.37
CA LEU A 33 3.69 13.97 -7.25
C LEU A 33 4.46 14.78 -8.31
N LYS A 34 5.55 15.46 -7.93
CA LYS A 34 6.39 16.20 -8.88
C LYS A 34 7.01 15.26 -9.93
N GLU A 35 7.53 14.11 -9.51
CA GLU A 35 8.11 13.10 -10.41
C GLU A 35 7.09 12.47 -11.38
N ILE A 36 5.81 12.47 -10.99
CA ILE A 36 4.71 12.08 -11.87
C ILE A 36 4.43 13.21 -12.87
N GLN A 37 4.26 14.44 -12.37
CA GLN A 37 3.91 15.62 -13.19
C GLN A 37 5.00 16.00 -14.20
N ASP A 38 6.28 15.84 -13.86
CA ASP A 38 7.41 16.09 -14.77
C ASP A 38 7.71 14.88 -15.71
N GLY A 39 6.91 13.82 -15.60
CA GLY A 39 6.99 12.61 -16.42
C GLY A 39 8.18 11.70 -16.10
N LYS A 40 8.97 11.97 -15.06
CA LYS A 40 10.10 11.13 -14.66
C LYS A 40 9.66 9.70 -14.34
N PHE A 41 8.58 9.55 -13.57
CA PHE A 41 8.01 8.24 -13.24
C PHE A 41 7.60 7.47 -14.51
N ALA A 42 6.92 8.13 -15.45
CA ALA A 42 6.49 7.52 -16.70
C ALA A 42 7.68 7.05 -17.56
N ARG A 43 8.72 7.90 -17.70
CA ARG A 43 9.94 7.55 -18.43
C ARG A 43 10.66 6.35 -17.79
N GLN A 44 10.75 6.31 -16.46
CA GLN A 44 11.33 5.17 -15.74
C GLN A 44 10.55 3.88 -15.99
N TRP A 45 9.22 3.94 -15.94
CA TRP A 45 8.37 2.78 -16.18
C TRP A 45 8.49 2.26 -17.61
N ILE A 46 8.40 3.13 -18.62
CA ILE A 46 8.56 2.76 -20.03
C ILE A 46 9.93 2.11 -20.26
N ALA A 47 11.00 2.70 -19.72
CA ALA A 47 12.35 2.16 -19.86
C ALA A 47 12.51 0.77 -19.20
N GLU A 48 11.88 0.53 -18.05
CA GLU A 48 11.87 -0.77 -17.39
C GLU A 48 11.09 -1.82 -18.21
N ASN A 49 9.93 -1.44 -18.74
CA ASN A 49 9.11 -2.32 -19.58
C ASN A 49 9.80 -2.68 -20.90
N ASN A 50 10.43 -1.70 -21.56
CA ASN A 50 11.18 -1.94 -22.80
C ASN A 50 12.38 -2.89 -22.59
N LYS A 51 12.87 -3.02 -21.35
CA LYS A 51 13.92 -3.97 -20.95
C LYS A 51 13.36 -5.33 -20.49
N GLY A 52 12.07 -5.57 -20.67
CA GLY A 52 11.39 -6.80 -20.29
C GLY A 52 10.97 -6.87 -18.81
N ALA A 53 10.88 -5.74 -18.12
CA ALA A 53 10.32 -5.61 -16.76
C ALA A 53 10.96 -6.50 -15.68
N LYS A 54 12.24 -6.88 -15.85
CA LYS A 54 12.91 -7.85 -14.96
C LYS A 54 12.99 -7.38 -13.50
N LYS A 55 13.26 -6.09 -13.27
CA LYS A 55 13.32 -5.52 -11.92
C LYS A 55 11.92 -5.45 -11.32
N TYR A 56 10.93 -5.04 -12.10
CA TYR A 56 9.52 -5.07 -11.68
C TYR A 56 9.09 -6.48 -11.24
N GLN A 57 9.34 -7.49 -12.07
CA GLN A 57 9.02 -8.88 -11.76
C GLN A 57 9.74 -9.39 -10.50
N LYS A 58 11.00 -8.97 -10.27
CA LYS A 58 11.72 -9.29 -9.04
C LYS A 58 11.06 -8.65 -7.80
N MET A 59 10.69 -7.38 -7.89
CA MET A 59 10.00 -6.67 -6.80
C MET A 59 8.64 -7.33 -6.49
N LEU A 60 7.84 -7.60 -7.54
CA LEU A 60 6.55 -8.28 -7.41
C LEU A 60 6.68 -9.68 -6.79
N LYS A 61 7.66 -10.48 -7.22
CA LYS A 61 7.94 -11.80 -6.63
C LYS A 61 8.36 -11.72 -5.16
N ALA A 62 9.08 -10.67 -4.76
CA ALA A 62 9.44 -10.47 -3.36
C ALA A 62 8.21 -10.09 -2.52
N ASP A 63 7.36 -9.22 -3.05
CA ASP A 63 6.11 -8.79 -2.41
C ASP A 63 5.14 -9.97 -2.21
N MET A 64 4.94 -10.81 -3.24
CA MET A 64 4.13 -12.02 -3.15
C MET A 64 4.68 -13.08 -2.17
N LYS A 65 5.97 -12.99 -1.81
CA LYS A 65 6.59 -13.87 -0.80
C LYS A 65 6.44 -13.34 0.62
N HIS A 66 5.88 -12.15 0.80
CA HIS A 66 5.73 -11.56 2.12
C HIS A 66 4.85 -12.47 3.02
N PRO A 67 5.24 -12.74 4.29
CA PRO A 67 4.51 -13.66 5.17
C PRO A 67 3.01 -13.33 5.34
N ILE A 68 2.65 -12.05 5.20
CA ILE A 68 1.25 -11.59 5.28
C ILE A 68 0.36 -12.25 4.23
N GLU A 69 0.89 -12.59 3.04
CA GLU A 69 0.11 -13.21 1.98
C GLU A 69 -0.29 -14.65 2.36
N LYS A 70 0.67 -15.41 2.92
CA LYS A 70 0.42 -16.77 3.40
C LYS A 70 -0.60 -16.81 4.54
N VAL A 71 -0.48 -15.88 5.50
CA VAL A 71 -1.39 -15.81 6.65
C VAL A 71 -2.76 -15.30 6.21
N GLY A 72 -2.80 -14.24 5.40
CA GLY A 72 -4.02 -13.63 4.89
C GLY A 72 -4.85 -14.60 4.05
N ALA A 73 -4.21 -15.39 3.18
CA ALA A 73 -4.90 -16.41 2.39
C ALA A 73 -5.62 -17.46 3.27
N LYS A 74 -4.94 -17.96 4.31
CA LYS A 74 -5.52 -18.93 5.26
C LYS A 74 -6.69 -18.36 6.05
N LEU A 75 -6.59 -17.09 6.46
CA LEU A 75 -7.67 -16.42 7.18
C LEU A 75 -8.88 -16.19 6.27
N ARG A 76 -8.67 -15.65 5.07
CA ARG A 76 -9.74 -15.39 4.10
C ARG A 76 -10.45 -16.67 3.64
N ALA A 77 -9.74 -17.79 3.51
CA ALA A 77 -10.34 -19.08 3.18
C ALA A 77 -11.37 -19.57 4.22
N ARG A 78 -11.36 -19.02 5.44
CA ARG A 78 -12.31 -19.35 6.51
C ARG A 78 -13.46 -18.35 6.63
N MET A 79 -13.52 -17.38 5.71
CA MET A 79 -14.52 -16.32 5.70
C MET A 79 -15.49 -16.59 4.53
N PRO A 80 -16.51 -17.47 4.69
CA PRO A 80 -17.37 -17.91 3.58
C PRO A 80 -18.10 -16.75 2.88
N TRP A 81 -18.44 -15.69 3.63
CA TRP A 81 -19.07 -14.48 3.09
C TRP A 81 -18.18 -13.71 2.08
N LEU A 82 -16.86 -13.98 2.03
CA LEU A 82 -15.98 -13.40 1.02
C LEU A 82 -16.07 -14.12 -0.33
N GLU A 83 -16.54 -15.36 -0.37
CA GLU A 83 -16.77 -16.08 -1.64
C GLU A 83 -18.13 -15.70 -2.24
N GLU A 84 -19.14 -15.44 -1.39
CA GLU A 84 -20.44 -14.90 -1.83
C GLU A 84 -20.32 -13.54 -2.53
N ALA A 85 -19.40 -12.69 -2.08
CA ALA A 85 -19.16 -11.37 -2.66
C ALA A 85 -18.33 -11.37 -3.96
N LYS A 86 -17.84 -12.54 -4.41
CA LYS A 86 -17.13 -12.69 -5.69
C LYS A 86 -18.04 -13.18 -6.84
N ALA A 87 -19.27 -13.60 -6.53
CA ALA A 87 -20.29 -13.99 -7.51
C ALA A 87 -21.03 -12.76 -8.04
#